data_AF-A0A1T1DWS6-F1
#
_entry.id   AF-A0A1T1DWS6-F1
#
_cell.length_a   1.000
_cell.length_b   1.000
_cell.length_c   1.000
_cell.angle_alpha   90.00
_cell.angle_beta   90.00
_cell.angle_gamma   90.00
#
_symmetry.space_group_name_H-M   'P 1'
#
loop_
_entity.id
_entity.type
_entity.pdbx_description
1 polymer ?
#
loop_
_entity_poly.entity_id
_entity_poly.type
_entity_poly.pdbx_seq_one_letter_code
_entity_poly.pdbx_strand_id
1 'polypeptide(L)' 'MVINYFKIKPLDITESELDEYEKYIGIPLHKEDREAILKSTGFRKAIAIKNKLRLDYFDLESHEENLMR' A
#
# COMPACT_ATOMS: atom_id res chain seq x y z
N MET A 1 -7.32 13.61 -10.57
CA MET A 1 -7.62 13.94 -9.15
C MET A 1 -6.39 14.60 -8.51
N VAL A 2 -6.55 15.60 -7.63
CA VAL A 2 -5.43 16.18 -6.86
C VAL A 2 -5.34 15.45 -5.51
N ILE A 3 -4.28 14.67 -5.31
CA ILE A 3 -4.05 13.91 -4.07
C ILE A 3 -3.20 14.73 -3.12
N ASN A 4 -3.68 14.98 -1.91
CA ASN A 4 -2.90 15.63 -0.86
C ASN A 4 -2.14 14.59 -0.01
N TYR A 5 -0.88 14.33 -0.39
CA TYR A 5 -0.02 13.36 0.27
C TYR A 5 0.25 13.65 1.76
N PHE A 6 0.18 14.91 2.18
CA PHE A 6 0.40 15.28 3.59
C PHE A 6 -0.73 14.78 4.49
N LYS A 7 -1.96 14.75 3.97
CA LYS A 7 -3.16 14.32 4.71
C LYS A 7 -3.35 12.79 4.75
N ILE A 8 -2.59 12.04 3.95
CA ILE A 8 -2.68 10.57 3.95
C ILE A 8 -2.13 10.04 5.27
N LYS A 9 -2.95 9.22 5.94
CA LYS A 9 -2.54 8.54 7.16
C LYS A 9 -1.59 7.40 6.83
N PRO A 10 -0.62 7.08 7.70
CA PRO A 10 0.18 5.86 7.57
C PRO A 10 -0.74 4.65 7.47
N LEU A 11 -0.35 3.67 6.65
CA LEU A 11 -1.08 2.42 6.58
C LEU A 11 -1.01 1.74 7.94
N ASP A 12 -2.18 1.37 8.47
CA ASP A 12 -2.26 0.56 9.67
C ASP A 12 -1.99 -0.89 9.26
N ILE A 13 -0.88 -1.44 9.72
CA ILE A 13 -0.45 -2.81 9.43
C ILE A 13 -0.15 -3.48 10.75
N THR A 14 -0.77 -4.63 10.95
CA THR A 14 -0.58 -5.54 12.08
C THR A 14 0.44 -6.64 11.76
N GLU A 15 0.91 -7.34 12.77
CA GLU A 15 1.80 -8.50 12.59
C GLU A 15 1.13 -9.63 11.79
N SER A 16 -0.16 -9.88 12.01
CA SER A 16 -0.89 -10.93 11.28
C SER A 16 -1.02 -10.63 9.79
N GLU A 17 -1.19 -9.37 9.41
CA GLU A 17 -1.18 -8.98 7.99
C GLU A 17 0.20 -9.19 7.36
N LEU A 18 1.29 -8.99 8.12
CA LEU A 18 2.64 -9.31 7.63
C LEU A 18 2.83 -10.81 7.40
N ASP A 19 2.27 -11.66 8.26
CA ASP A 19 2.31 -13.12 8.08
C ASP A 19 1.59 -13.56 6.80
N GLU A 20 0.49 -12.92 6.44
CA GLU A 20 -0.20 -13.15 5.17
C GLU A 20 0.63 -12.67 3.98
N TYR A 21 1.28 -11.51 4.09
CA TYR A 21 2.18 -11.00 3.04
C TYR A 21 3.37 -11.92 2.80
N GLU A 22 3.98 -12.49 3.84
CA GLU A 22 5.07 -13.47 3.69
C GLU A 22 4.62 -14.71 2.92
N LYS A 23 3.43 -15.24 3.25
CA LYS A 23 2.85 -16.38 2.53
C LYS A 23 2.60 -16.06 1.06
N TYR A 24 2.15 -14.84 0.76
CA TYR A 24 1.86 -14.40 -0.59
C TYR A 24 3.13 -14.17 -1.42
N ILE A 25 4.16 -13.56 -0.83
CA ILE A 25 5.42 -13.21 -1.50
C ILE A 25 6.36 -14.43 -1.58
N GLY A 26 6.23 -15.39 -0.67
CA GLY A 26 7.10 -16.58 -0.59
C GLY A 26 8.50 -16.28 -0.06
N ILE A 27 8.69 -15.10 0.54
CA ILE A 27 9.96 -14.65 1.12
C ILE A 27 9.72 -14.36 2.61
N PRO A 28 10.48 -14.98 3.53
CA PRO A 28 10.36 -14.69 4.96
C PRO A 28 10.88 -13.28 5.26
N LEU A 29 10.16 -12.49 6.05
CA LEU A 29 10.67 -11.24 6.61
C LEU A 29 11.41 -11.55 7.91
N HIS A 30 12.63 -11.03 8.03
CA HIS A 30 13.35 -11.10 9.29
C HIS A 30 12.67 -10.24 10.36
N LYS A 31 12.96 -10.54 11.62
CA LYS A 31 12.34 -9.84 12.76
C LYS A 31 12.63 -8.34 12.72
N GLU A 32 13.85 -7.96 12.32
CA GLU A 32 14.26 -6.56 12.18
C GLU A 32 13.45 -5.85 11.10
N ASP A 33 13.18 -6.51 9.98
CA ASP A 33 12.38 -5.97 8.88
C ASP A 33 10.92 -5.78 9.32
N ARG A 34 10.35 -6.76 10.02
CA ARG A 34 9.00 -6.68 10.61
C ARG A 34 8.91 -5.49 11.56
N GLU A 35 9.87 -5.34 12.48
CA GLU A 35 9.89 -4.20 13.39
C GLU A 35 10.03 -2.86 12.65
N ALA A 36 10.85 -2.80 11.60
CA ALA A 36 11.01 -1.60 10.80
C ALA A 36 9.70 -1.22 10.08
N ILE A 37 8.99 -2.19 9.50
CA ILE A 37 7.69 -1.96 8.85
C ILE A 37 6.64 -1.51 9.87
N LEU A 38 6.67 -2.06 11.08
CA LEU A 38 5.69 -1.75 12.11
C LEU A 38 5.98 -0.42 12.84
N LYS A 39 7.25 -0.06 13.05
CA LYS A 39 7.62 1.18 13.78
C LYS A 39 7.79 2.37 12.85
N SER A 40 8.19 2.16 11.60
CA SER A 40 8.46 3.26 10.66
C SER A 40 7.17 3.84 10.09
N THR A 41 6.75 4.96 10.67
CA THR A 41 5.61 5.75 10.18
C THR A 41 5.81 6.21 8.74
N GLY A 42 7.06 6.55 8.37
CA GLY A 42 7.41 6.97 7.01
C GLY A 42 7.21 5.86 5.99
N PHE A 43 7.67 4.65 6.31
CA PHE A 43 7.46 3.47 5.46
C PHE A 43 5.98 3.18 5.24
N ARG A 44 5.20 3.11 6.33
CA ARG A 44 3.75 2.89 6.27
C ARG A 44 3.01 3.97 5.47
N LYS A 45 3.46 5.23 5.55
CA LYS A 45 2.90 6.34 4.76
C LYS A 45 3.22 6.20 3.27
N ALA A 46 4.43 5.79 2.92
CA ALA A 46 4.81 5.54 1.54
C ALA A 46 3.97 4.42 0.90
N ILE A 47 3.71 3.33 1.64
CA ILE A 47 2.83 2.24 1.17
C ILE A 47 1.38 2.72 1.00
N ALA A 48 0.83 3.49 1.96
CA ALA A 48 -0.51 4.05 1.83
C ALA A 48 -0.67 4.93 0.58
N ILE A 49 0.34 5.78 0.30
CA ILE A 49 0.38 6.62 -0.90
C ILE A 49 0.41 5.77 -2.17
N LYS A 50 1.29 4.76 -2.22
CA LYS A 50 1.39 3.83 -3.36
C LYS A 50 0.05 3.13 -3.62
N ASN A 51 -0.62 2.64 -2.59
CA ASN A 51 -1.91 1.96 -2.73
C ASN A 51 -2.99 2.91 -3.25
N LYS A 52 -3.02 4.15 -2.76
CA LYS A 52 -3.98 5.17 -3.23
C LYS A 52 -3.76 5.50 -4.71
N LEU A 53 -2.51 5.71 -5.11
CA LEU A 53 -2.15 5.97 -6.52
C LEU A 53 -2.49 4.80 -7.45
N ARG A 54 -2.32 3.57 -6.97
CA ARG A 54 -2.62 2.36 -7.76
C ARG A 54 -4.12 2.19 -7.99
N LEU A 55 -4.96 2.52 -6.99
CA LEU A 55 -6.41 2.57 -7.14
C LEU A 55 -6.83 3.64 -8.14
N ASP A 56 -6.26 4.84 -8.03
CA ASP A 56 -6.58 5.93 -8.95
C ASP A 56 -6.20 5.60 -10.40
N TYR A 57 -5.11 4.85 -10.61
CA TYR A 57 -4.73 4.35 -11.94
C TYR A 57 -5.74 3.33 -12.48
N PHE A 58 -6.16 2.37 -11.65
CA PHE A 58 -7.16 1.36 -12.03
C PHE A 58 -8.53 1.99 -12.33
N ASP A 59 -8.93 2.99 -11.55
CA ASP A 59 -10.16 3.75 -11.77
C ASP A 59 -10.10 4.48 -13.13
N LEU A 60 -8.95 5.08 -13.49
CA LEU A 60 -8.75 5.73 -14.78
C LEU A 60 -8.84 4.74 -15.96
N GLU A 61 -8.15 3.61 -15.87
CA GLU A 61 -8.14 2.58 -16.92
C GLU A 61 -9.55 1.99 -17.14
N SER A 62 -10.29 1.74 -16.05
CA SER A 62 -11.68 1.28 -16.12
C SER A 62 -12.65 2.32 -16.72
N HIS A 63 -12.37 3.62 -16.54
CA HIS A 63 -13.20 4.69 -17.07
C HIS A 63 -12.94 4.91 -18.57
N GLU A 64 -11.70 4.79 -19.02
CA GLU A 64 -11.35 4.82 -20.44
C GLU A 64 -11.93 3.63 -21.21
N GLU A 65 -11.87 2.41 -20.66
CA GLU A 65 -12.48 1.23 -21.30
C GLU A 65 -14.01 1.35 -21.44
N ASN A 66 -14.69 1.93 -20.46
CA ASN A 66 -16.14 2.15 -20.53
C ASN A 66 -16.55 3.25 -21.52
N LEU A 67 -15.66 4.21 -21.82
CA LEU A 67 -15.91 5.26 -22.83
C LEU A 67 -15.64 4.78 -24.27
N MET A 68 -14.87 3.71 -24.42
CA MET A 68 -14.52 3.09 -25.72
C MET A 68 -15.50 1.96 -26.14
N ARG A 69 -16.54 1.70 -25.34
CA ARG A 69 -17.58 0.68 -25.58
C ARG A 69 -18.92 1.31 -25.96
#